data_AF-A0AAV5BML9-F1
#
_entry.id   AF-A0AAV5BML9-F1
#
_cell.length_a   1.000
_cell.length_b   1.000
_cell.length_c   1.000
_cell.angle_alpha   90.00
_cell.angle_beta   90.00
_cell.angle_gamma   90.00
#
_symmetry.space_group_name_H-M   'P 1'
#
loop_
_entity.id
_entity.type
_entity.pdbx_description
1 polymer ?
#
loop_
_entity_poly.entity_id
_entity_poly.type
_entity_poly.pdbx_seq_one_letter_code
_entity_poly.pdbx_strand_id
1 'polypeptide(L)'
;MFWSDRWLHGQRISDIAPRLVAIMPKHKLNKRTVQEALTARTWISDIQGAITVGVIVEYLHLWDILTDLELHQGVLDTHFWRLSSSHAYSSKSSYEGMFVGLVQFEPHKRIWKT
;
A
#
# COMPACT_ATOMS: atom_id res chain seq x y z
N MET A 1 3.89 -3.57 -1.91
CA MET A 1 4.37 -3.06 -3.22
C MET A 1 4.50 -1.56 -3.17
N PHE A 2 5.64 -1.04 -3.61
CA PHE A 2 5.98 0.38 -3.53
C PHE A 2 4.98 1.26 -4.30
N TRP A 3 4.57 0.86 -5.50
CA TRP A 3 3.72 1.72 -6.33
C TRP A 3 2.22 1.60 -6.04
N SER A 4 1.74 0.42 -5.64
CA SER A 4 0.30 0.11 -5.52
C SER A 4 -0.25 0.09 -4.11
N ASP A 5 0.59 -0.10 -3.08
CA ASP A 5 0.11 -0.27 -1.72
C ASP A 5 0.04 1.05 -0.96
N ARG A 6 -0.80 1.06 0.08
CA ARG A 6 -1.05 2.22 0.95
C ARG A 6 -0.02 2.34 2.07
N TRP A 7 1.26 2.35 1.71
CA TRP A 7 2.35 2.35 2.68
C TRP A 7 2.83 3.76 3.03
N LEU A 8 2.57 4.74 2.16
CA LEU A 8 3.02 6.12 2.34
C LEU A 8 1.93 6.96 3.01
N HIS A 9 2.00 7.11 4.34
CA HIS A 9 0.98 7.80 5.15
C HIS A 9 -0.47 7.33 4.86
N GLY A 10 -0.64 6.04 4.56
CA GLY A 10 -1.94 5.44 4.21
C GLY A 10 -2.43 5.71 2.79
N GLN A 11 -1.63 6.38 1.95
CA GLN A 11 -1.89 6.67 0.54
C GLN A 11 -1.05 5.77 -0.37
N ARG A 12 -1.53 5.56 -1.60
CA ARG A 12 -0.75 4.92 -2.65
C ARG A 12 0.03 5.97 -3.42
N ILE A 13 1.21 5.62 -3.92
CA ILE A 13 1.94 6.51 -4.83
C ILE A 13 1.13 6.78 -6.10
N SER A 14 0.34 5.80 -6.57
CA SER A 14 -0.59 5.99 -7.70
C SER A 14 -1.63 7.09 -7.49
N ASP A 15 -1.97 7.39 -6.24
CA ASP A 15 -2.95 8.41 -5.90
C ASP A 15 -2.28 9.81 -5.85
N ILE A 16 -0.99 9.88 -5.51
CA ILE A 16 -0.18 11.11 -5.41
C ILE A 16 0.40 11.53 -6.77
N ALA A 17 0.89 10.56 -7.53
CA ALA A 17 1.64 10.77 -8.77
C ALA A 17 1.09 9.89 -9.92
N PRO A 18 -0.16 10.11 -10.35
CA PRO A 18 -0.82 9.25 -11.33
C PRO A 18 -0.19 9.30 -12.73
N ARG A 19 0.30 10.46 -13.19
CA ARG A 19 0.94 10.59 -14.51
C ARG A 19 2.30 9.91 -14.53
N LEU A 20 3.05 10.01 -13.43
CA LEU A 20 4.32 9.30 -13.25
C LEU A 20 4.10 7.78 -13.26
N VAL A 21 3.08 7.30 -12.56
CA VAL A 21 2.76 5.86 -12.55
C VAL A 21 2.31 5.35 -13.91
N ALA A 22 1.56 6.16 -14.66
CA ALA A 22 1.01 5.78 -15.96
C ALA A 22 2.07 5.49 -17.03
N ILE A 23 3.25 6.12 -16.96
CA ILE A 23 4.30 5.90 -17.95
C ILE A 23 5.10 4.62 -17.69
N MET A 24 5.07 4.08 -16.47
CA MET A 24 5.94 2.95 -16.11
C MET A 24 5.39 1.58 -16.54
N PRO A 25 6.28 0.59 -16.82
CA PRO A 25 5.86 -0.76 -17.13
C PRO A 25 5.13 -1.44 -15.96
N LYS A 26 3.98 -2.08 -16.24
CA LYS A 26 3.16 -2.79 -15.22
C LYS A 26 3.94 -3.82 -14.40
N HIS A 27 4.93 -4.48 -15.00
CA HIS A 27 5.74 -5.48 -14.30
C HIS A 27 6.62 -4.86 -13.19
N LYS A 28 7.09 -3.62 -13.36
CA LYS A 28 7.84 -2.88 -12.33
C LYS A 28 6.91 -2.44 -11.21
N LEU A 29 5.75 -1.90 -11.58
CA LEU A 29 4.71 -1.47 -10.62
C LEU A 29 4.32 -2.58 -9.64
N ASN A 30 4.14 -3.80 -10.14
CA ASN A 30 3.61 -4.92 -9.35
C ASN A 30 4.67 -5.76 -8.61
N LYS A 31 5.96 -5.59 -8.90
CA LYS A 31 7.05 -6.37 -8.28
C LYS A 31 7.90 -5.58 -7.30
N ARG A 32 7.98 -4.25 -7.48
CA ARG A 32 8.86 -3.41 -6.68
C ARG A 32 8.39 -3.36 -5.21
N THR A 33 9.25 -3.79 -4.29
CA THR A 33 9.01 -3.66 -2.85
C THR A 33 9.46 -2.28 -2.34
N VAL A 34 8.95 -1.84 -1.18
CA VAL A 34 9.31 -0.55 -0.57
C VAL A 34 10.79 -0.52 -0.20
N GLN A 35 11.28 -1.61 0.38
CA GLN A 35 12.69 -1.77 0.74
C GLN A 35 13.60 -1.62 -0.49
N GLU A 36 13.33 -2.35 -1.57
CA GLU A 36 14.12 -2.27 -2.79
C GLU A 36 14.10 -0.86 -3.38
N ALA A 37 12.91 -0.27 -3.50
CA ALA A 37 12.69 1.04 -4.08
C ALA A 37 13.50 2.14 -3.38
N LEU A 38 13.45 2.17 -2.06
CA LEU A 38 14.12 3.19 -1.24
C LEU A 38 15.63 2.93 -1.13
N THR A 39 16.06 1.67 -1.15
CA THR A 39 17.49 1.33 -1.19
C THR A 39 18.13 1.94 -2.43
N ALA A 40 19.17 2.76 -2.25
CA ALA A 40 19.89 3.44 -3.33
C ALA A 40 19.01 4.21 -4.33
N ARG A 41 17.78 4.59 -3.92
CA ARG A 41 16.79 5.27 -4.76
C ARG A 41 16.51 4.54 -6.08
N THR A 42 16.50 3.20 -6.06
CA THR A 42 16.32 2.41 -7.29
C THR A 42 14.96 2.60 -7.96
N TRP A 43 13.95 3.13 -7.26
CA TRP A 43 12.65 3.44 -7.84
C TRP A 43 12.72 4.41 -9.03
N ILE A 44 13.73 5.29 -9.09
CA ILE A 44 13.94 6.20 -10.23
C ILE A 44 14.14 5.39 -11.53
N SER A 45 14.79 4.22 -11.44
CA SER A 45 15.03 3.36 -12.60
C SER A 45 13.76 2.72 -13.18
N ASP A 46 12.64 2.79 -12.46
CA ASP A 46 11.35 2.28 -12.94
C ASP A 46 10.69 3.25 -13.92
N ILE A 47 11.10 4.52 -13.92
CA ILE A 47 10.60 5.57 -14.80
C ILE A 47 11.10 5.31 -16.23
N GLN A 48 10.27 4.68 -17.05
CA GLN A 48 10.56 4.36 -18.44
C GLN A 48 9.45 4.90 -19.32
N GLY A 49 9.70 5.99 -20.06
CA GLY A 49 8.68 6.57 -20.94
C GLY A 49 8.91 8.05 -21.24
N ALA A 50 7.89 8.69 -21.81
CA ALA A 50 7.95 10.10 -22.14
C ALA A 50 7.89 10.96 -20.88
N ILE A 51 8.99 11.68 -20.61
CA ILE A 51 9.11 12.60 -19.48
C ILE A 51 8.49 13.95 -19.89
N THR A 52 7.18 14.07 -19.70
CA THR A 52 6.47 15.35 -19.90
C THR A 52 6.65 16.26 -18.67
N VAL A 53 6.39 17.56 -18.82
CA VAL A 53 6.44 18.51 -17.68
C VAL A 53 5.57 18.04 -16.51
N GLY A 54 4.40 17.47 -16.80
CA GLY A 54 3.51 16.93 -15.77
C GLY A 54 4.12 15.79 -14.96
N VAL A 55 4.88 14.91 -15.63
CA VAL A 55 5.61 13.80 -15.01
C VAL A 55 6.76 14.34 -14.15
N ILE A 56 7.47 15.36 -14.62
CA ILE A 56 8.57 15.99 -13.86
C ILE A 56 8.06 16.59 -12.55
N VAL A 57 6.93 17.30 -12.59
CA VAL A 57 6.32 17.88 -11.38
C VAL A 57 5.96 16.80 -10.36
N GLU A 58 5.32 15.72 -10.80
CA GLU A 58 4.98 14.60 -9.92
C GLU A 58 6.20 13.86 -9.38
N TYR A 59 7.24 13.71 -10.21
CA TYR A 59 8.51 13.15 -9.78
C TYR A 59 9.15 13.98 -8.67
N LEU A 60 9.23 15.30 -8.83
CA LEU A 60 9.82 16.19 -7.82
C LEU A 60 9.01 16.15 -6.52
N HIS A 61 7.67 16.19 -6.62
CA HIS A 61 6.81 16.08 -5.46
C HIS A 61 7.00 14.76 -4.70
N LEU A 62 7.08 13.64 -5.43
CA LEU A 62 7.35 12.34 -4.83
C LEU A 62 8.77 12.27 -4.23
N TRP A 63 9.75 12.87 -4.89
CA TRP A 63 11.13 12.93 -4.41
C TRP A 63 11.23 13.63 -3.07
N ASP A 64 10.56 14.78 -2.91
CA ASP A 64 10.56 15.54 -1.66
C ASP A 64 9.96 14.70 -0.53
N ILE A 65 8.81 14.07 -0.77
CA ILE A 65 8.15 13.20 0.23
C ILE A 65 9.05 12.02 0.63
N LEU A 66 9.72 11.39 -0.34
CA LEU A 66 10.54 10.21 -0.09
C LEU A 66 11.92 10.55 0.50
N THR A 67 12.40 11.79 0.35
CA THR A 67 13.71 12.20 0.86
C THR A 67 13.74 12.22 2.39
N ASP A 68 12.61 12.55 3.02
CA ASP A 68 12.47 12.57 4.48
C ASP A 68 12.17 11.18 5.09
N LEU A 69 12.05 10.13 4.26
CA LEU A 69 11.73 8.77 4.72
C LEU A 69 12.99 7.93 4.91
N GLU A 70 13.24 7.54 6.15
CA GLU A 70 14.30 6.60 6.51
C GLU A 70 13.73 5.24 6.93
N LEU A 71 14.14 4.18 6.23
CA LEU A 71 13.86 2.81 6.62
C LEU A 71 14.78 2.41 7.79
N HIS A 72 14.18 2.06 8.92
CA HIS A 72 14.91 1.62 10.09
C HIS A 72 15.17 0.11 10.00
N GLN A 73 16.44 -0.28 9.85
CA GLN A 73 16.80 -1.70 9.80
C GLN A 73 16.53 -2.39 11.15
N GLY A 74 15.94 -3.57 11.10
CA GLY A 74 15.64 -4.38 12.29
C GLY A 74 14.36 -3.99 13.05
N VAL A 75 13.67 -2.93 12.62
CA VAL A 75 12.32 -2.62 13.10
C VAL A 75 11.31 -3.43 12.30
N LEU A 76 10.43 -4.16 12.99
CA LEU A 76 9.36 -4.91 12.34
C LEU A 76 8.30 -3.96 11.81
N ASP A 77 7.80 -4.24 10.61
CA ASP A 77 6.68 -3.52 10.01
C ASP A 77 5.41 -3.67 10.87
N THR A 78 4.71 -2.56 11.08
CA THR A 78 3.41 -2.56 11.76
C THR A 78 2.28 -2.75 10.74
N HIS A 79 1.56 -3.85 10.84
CA HIS A 79 0.35 -4.08 10.03
C HIS A 79 -0.89 -3.54 10.75
N PHE A 80 -1.67 -2.69 10.06
CA PHE A 80 -2.94 -2.15 10.57
C PHE A 80 -4.14 -2.89 9.97
N TRP A 81 -4.83 -3.67 10.80
CA TRP A 81 -6.04 -4.41 10.41
C TRP A 81 -7.30 -3.53 10.52
N ARG A 82 -7.76 -3.00 9.39
CA ARG A 82 -8.88 -2.03 9.33
C ARG A 82 -10.25 -2.61 9.67
N LEU A 83 -10.40 -3.93 9.68
CA LEU A 83 -11.66 -4.60 9.99
C LEU A 83 -11.87 -4.82 11.50
N SER A 84 -10.94 -4.34 12.35
CA SER A 84 -11.08 -4.35 13.80
C SER A 84 -10.80 -2.97 14.38
N SER A 85 -11.54 -2.57 15.41
CA SER A 85 -11.27 -1.37 16.19
C SER A 85 -9.94 -1.44 16.95
N SER A 86 -9.44 -2.65 17.24
CA SER A 86 -8.14 -2.86 17.88
C SER A 86 -6.95 -2.73 16.92
N HIS A 87 -7.20 -2.57 15.61
CA HIS A 87 -6.20 -2.60 14.54
C HIS A 87 -5.34 -3.88 14.48
N ALA A 88 -5.64 -4.87 15.31
CA ALA A 88 -4.97 -6.15 15.35
C ALA A 88 -5.74 -7.18 14.53
N TYR A 89 -5.00 -7.97 13.77
CA TYR A 89 -5.56 -9.10 13.05
C TYR A 89 -5.94 -10.22 14.03
N SER A 90 -7.12 -10.82 13.82
CA SER A 90 -7.50 -12.11 14.39
C SER A 90 -8.38 -12.85 13.40
N SER A 91 -8.36 -14.19 13.42
CA SER A 91 -9.26 -15.00 12.59
C SER A 91 -10.72 -14.58 12.81
N LYS A 92 -11.12 -14.31 14.07
CA LYS A 92 -12.45 -13.81 14.42
C LYS A 92 -12.81 -12.51 13.71
N SER A 93 -11.95 -11.48 13.79
CA SER A 93 -12.21 -10.18 13.16
C SER A 93 -12.31 -10.25 11.62
N SER A 94 -11.63 -11.22 11.01
CA SER A 94 -11.76 -11.49 9.56
C SER A 94 -13.14 -12.03 9.21
N TYR A 95 -13.60 -13.04 9.96
CA TYR A 95 -14.95 -13.56 9.79
C TYR A 95 -16.00 -12.49 10.08
N GLU A 96 -15.89 -11.74 11.18
CA GLU A 96 -16.80 -10.65 11.50
C GLU A 96 -16.89 -9.63 10.37
N GLY A 97 -15.75 -9.18 9.83
CA GLY A 97 -15.67 -8.30 8.67
C GLY A 97 -16.34 -8.86 7.41
N MET A 98 -16.19 -10.17 7.16
CA MET A 98 -16.82 -10.87 6.03
C MET A 98 -18.34 -10.96 6.15
N PHE A 99 -18.88 -10.94 7.38
CA PHE A 99 -20.33 -10.97 7.64
C PHE A 99 -20.97 -9.60 7.80
N VAL A 100 -20.21 -8.50 7.76
CA VAL A 100 -20.75 -7.14 7.79
C VAL A 100 -21.67 -6.92 6.59
N GLY A 101 -22.95 -6.63 6.85
CA GLY A 101 -23.97 -6.38 5.82
C GLY A 101 -24.66 -7.63 5.26
N LEU A 102 -24.30 -8.83 5.71
CA LEU A 102 -25.05 -10.05 5.39
C LEU A 102 -26.25 -10.22 6.32
N VAL A 103 -27.29 -10.89 5.80
CA VAL A 103 -28.48 -11.25 6.59
C VAL A 103 -28.02 -12.12 7.76
N GLN A 104 -28.37 -11.72 8.99
CA GLN A 104 -28.09 -12.51 10.18
C GLN A 104 -28.87 -13.83 10.08
N PHE A 105 -28.17 -14.90 9.71
CA PHE A 105 -28.69 -16.25 9.80
C PHE A 105 -28.71 -16.65 11.28
N GLU A 106 -29.83 -16.43 11.96
CA GLU A 106 -30.04 -16.71 13.40
C GLU A 106 -29.43 -18.05 13.89
N PRO A 107 -29.50 -19.17 13.12
CA PRO A 107 -28.91 -20.44 13.53
C PRO A 107 -27.37 -20.51 13.53
N HIS A 108 -26.63 -19.48 13.09
CA HIS A 108 -25.16 -19.50 13.09
C HIS A 108 -24.57 -19.78 14.49
N LYS A 109 -25.28 -19.37 15.55
CA LYS A 109 -24.96 -19.65 16.97
C LYS A 109 -24.85 -21.15 17.28
N ARG A 110 -25.46 -22.02 16.46
CA ARG A 110 -25.40 -23.49 16.62
C ARG A 110 -24.21 -24.12 15.89
N ILE A 111 -23.64 -23.44 14.91
CA ILE A 111 -22.58 -23.97 14.04
C ILE A 111 -21.20 -23.51 14.54
N TRP A 112 -21.11 -22.26 15.00
CA TRP A 112 -19.84 -21.66 15.42
C TRP A 112 -19.87 -21.40 16.94
N LYS A 113 -18.88 -21.96 17.65
CA LYS A 113 -18.64 -21.59 19.06
C LYS A 113 -17.94 -20.24 19.10
N THR A 114 -18.50 -19.31 19.87
CA THR A 114 -17.93 -17.99 20.19
C THR A 114 -16.74 -18.10 21.13
#